data_AF-A0A3B0PF47-F1
#
_entry.id   AF-A0A3B0PF47-F1
#
_cell.length_a   1.000
_cell.length_b   1.000
_cell.length_c   1.000
_cell.angle_alpha   90.00
_cell.angle_beta   90.00
_cell.angle_gamma   90.00
#
_symmetry.space_group_name_H-M   'P 1'
#
loop_
_entity.id
_entity.type
_entity.pdbx_description
1 polymer ?
#
loop_
_entity_poly.entity_id
_entity_poly.type
_entity_poly.pdbx_seq_one_letter_code
_entity_poly.pdbx_strand_id
1 'polypeptide(L)'
;MKKIIENLSALLEIGVDELKNKLDIKDDTSSKELARKLGVYSIFETKEEHAEYINSKLANKEDLINSYSDKVNSNKELIEKQKIEIEKLNKSLENNLNYKTIISNFVKKEW
;
A
#
# COMPACT_ATOMS: atom_id res chain seq x y z
N MET A 1 -24.09 15.58 -19.92
CA MET A 1 -23.22 14.83 -18.98
C MET A 1 -23.95 13.66 -18.33
N LYS A 2 -25.06 13.90 -17.60
CA LYS A 2 -25.82 12.84 -16.89
C LYS A 2 -26.08 11.55 -17.70
N LYS A 3 -26.61 11.70 -18.92
CA LYS A 3 -26.89 10.57 -19.84
C LYS A 3 -25.64 9.80 -20.29
N ILE A 4 -24.47 10.44 -20.35
CA ILE A 4 -23.20 9.79 -20.71
C ILE A 4 -22.71 8.93 -19.54
N ILE A 5 -22.80 9.44 -18.32
CA ILE A 5 -22.45 8.69 -17.10
C ILE A 5 -23.39 7.49 -16.93
N GLU A 6 -24.69 7.67 -17.16
CA GLU A 6 -25.69 6.58 -17.12
C GLU A 6 -25.38 5.50 -18.16
N ASN A 7 -25.03 5.89 -19.39
CA ASN A 7 -24.65 4.93 -20.43
C ASN A 7 -23.34 4.21 -20.09
N LEU A 8 -22.34 4.90 -19.53
CA LEU A 8 -21.09 4.28 -19.08
C LEU A 8 -21.31 3.30 -17.93
N SER A 9 -22.16 3.68 -16.97
CA SER A 9 -22.56 2.84 -15.84
C SER A 9 -23.25 1.57 -16.33
N ALA A 10 -24.16 1.68 -17.30
CA ALA A 10 -24.81 0.53 -17.92
C ALA A 10 -23.82 -0.35 -18.70
N LEU A 11 -22.90 0.26 -19.45
CA LEU A 11 -21.92 -0.46 -20.27
C LEU A 11 -20.84 -1.18 -19.46
N LEU A 12 -20.51 -0.65 -18.28
CA LEU A 12 -19.54 -1.23 -17.34
C LEU A 12 -20.21 -2.08 -16.25
N GLU A 13 -21.54 -2.20 -16.27
CA GLU A 13 -22.33 -2.96 -15.29
C GLU A 13 -22.06 -2.57 -13.83
N ILE A 14 -21.76 -1.31 -13.57
CA ILE A 14 -21.54 -0.77 -12.21
C ILE A 14 -22.52 0.34 -11.90
N GLY A 15 -22.81 0.57 -10.62
CA GLY A 15 -23.69 1.64 -10.19
C GLY A 15 -23.15 3.03 -10.58
N VAL A 16 -24.03 3.98 -10.88
CA VAL A 16 -23.64 5.37 -11.24
C VAL A 16 -22.77 6.01 -10.16
N ASP A 17 -23.11 5.83 -8.89
CA ASP A 17 -22.34 6.38 -7.78
C ASP A 17 -20.99 5.67 -7.61
N GLU A 18 -20.94 4.37 -7.89
CA GLU A 18 -19.69 3.60 -7.89
C GLU A 18 -18.76 4.04 -9.03
N LEU A 19 -19.31 4.26 -10.23
CA LEU A 19 -18.58 4.81 -11.39
C LEU A 19 -18.00 6.19 -11.05
N LYS A 20 -18.81 7.07 -10.45
CA LYS A 20 -18.37 8.41 -10.04
C LYS A 20 -17.22 8.35 -9.03
N ASN A 21 -17.30 7.45 -8.05
CA ASN A 21 -16.24 7.26 -7.07
C ASN A 21 -14.96 6.70 -7.69
N LYS A 22 -15.06 5.70 -8.59
CA LYS A 22 -13.90 5.09 -9.24
C LYS A 22 -13.17 6.05 -10.18
N LEU A 23 -13.92 6.88 -10.90
CA LEU A 23 -13.36 7.87 -11.83
C LEU A 23 -13.07 9.22 -11.16
N ASP A 24 -13.45 9.40 -9.89
CA ASP A 24 -13.32 10.65 -9.15
C ASP A 24 -13.87 11.84 -9.95
N ILE A 25 -15.17 11.74 -10.28
CA ILE A 25 -15.93 12.70 -11.10
C ILE A 25 -17.19 13.16 -10.36
N LYS A 26 -17.49 14.45 -10.50
CA LYS A 26 -18.63 15.15 -9.88
C LYS A 26 -19.73 15.43 -10.91
N ASP A 27 -20.90 15.85 -10.45
CA ASP A 27 -22.05 16.15 -11.32
C ASP A 27 -21.80 17.33 -12.28
N ASP A 28 -20.89 18.23 -11.92
CA ASP A 28 -20.46 19.40 -12.70
C ASP A 28 -19.21 19.15 -13.55
N THR A 29 -18.64 17.93 -13.52
CA THR A 29 -17.46 17.58 -14.31
C THR A 29 -17.72 17.79 -15.81
N SER A 30 -16.77 18.44 -16.48
CA SER A 30 -16.86 18.70 -17.93
C SER A 30 -16.64 17.43 -18.75
N SER A 31 -17.13 17.40 -19.99
CA SER A 31 -16.86 16.30 -20.93
C SER A 31 -15.37 16.11 -21.20
N LYS A 32 -14.59 17.19 -21.26
CA LYS A 32 -13.12 17.17 -21.42
C LYS A 32 -12.45 16.50 -20.22
N GLU A 33 -12.92 16.79 -19.01
CA GLU A 33 -12.38 16.21 -17.78
C GLU A 33 -12.74 14.73 -17.60
N LEU A 34 -13.98 14.33 -17.92
CA LEU A 34 -14.37 12.92 -17.97
C LEU A 34 -13.49 12.13 -18.96
N ALA A 35 -13.24 12.68 -20.14
CA ALA A 35 -12.37 12.06 -21.14
C ALA A 35 -10.92 11.91 -20.63
N ARG A 36 -10.39 12.88 -19.86
CA ARG A 36 -9.07 12.75 -19.18
C ARG A 36 -9.05 11.59 -18.19
N LYS A 37 -10.10 11.46 -17.37
CA LYS A 37 -10.22 10.39 -16.36
C LYS A 37 -10.36 9.00 -16.99
N LEU A 38 -10.99 8.92 -18.16
CA LEU A 38 -11.13 7.69 -18.95
C LEU A 38 -9.87 7.35 -19.78
N GLY A 39 -8.82 8.18 -19.74
CA GLY A 39 -7.59 7.94 -20.50
C GLY A 39 -7.74 8.19 -22.00
N VAL A 40 -8.68 9.04 -22.41
CA VAL A 40 -8.82 9.47 -23.80
C VAL A 40 -7.81 10.58 -24.07
N TYR A 41 -6.68 10.25 -24.70
CA TYR A 41 -5.57 11.17 -24.92
C TYR A 41 -5.75 12.11 -26.14
N SER A 42 -6.80 11.92 -26.94
CA SER A 42 -7.10 12.76 -28.13
C SER A 42 -7.67 14.14 -27.80
N ILE A 43 -7.85 14.46 -26.52
CA ILE A 43 -8.44 15.71 -26.03
C ILE A 43 -7.43 16.82 -25.71
N PHE A 44 -6.13 16.53 -25.80
CA PHE A 44 -5.07 17.51 -25.63
C PHE A 44 -4.86 18.23 -26.97
N GLU A 45 -4.80 19.56 -26.94
CA GLU A 45 -4.66 20.35 -28.16
C GLU A 45 -3.25 20.27 -28.74
N THR A 46 -2.26 20.05 -27.86
CA THR A 46 -0.86 19.96 -28.23
C THR A 46 -0.19 18.74 -27.61
N LYS A 47 0.95 18.35 -28.19
CA LYS A 47 1.79 17.28 -27.66
C LYS A 47 2.37 17.65 -26.30
N GLU A 48 2.63 18.94 -26.08
CA GLU A 48 3.17 19.53 -24.87
C GLU A 48 2.19 19.39 -23.70
N GLU A 49 0.91 19.73 -23.90
CA GLU A 49 -0.13 19.56 -22.87
C GLU A 49 -0.30 18.08 -22.47
N HIS A 50 -0.23 17.18 -23.45
CA HIS A 50 -0.28 15.75 -23.19
C HIS A 50 0.95 15.28 -22.39
N ALA A 51 2.15 15.75 -22.75
CA ALA A 51 3.38 15.42 -22.07
C ALA A 51 3.39 15.92 -20.61
N GLU A 52 2.91 17.14 -20.34
CA GLU A 52 2.77 17.66 -18.98
C GLU A 52 1.80 16.82 -18.14
N TYR A 53 0.66 16.43 -18.71
CA TYR A 53 -0.30 15.58 -18.02
C TYR A 53 0.31 14.22 -17.65
N ILE A 54 0.96 13.55 -18.61
CA ILE A 54 1.65 12.27 -18.39
C ILE A 54 2.74 12.43 -17.32
N ASN A 55 3.59 13.45 -17.43
CA ASN A 55 4.67 13.72 -16.48
C ASN A 55 4.14 13.96 -15.06
N SER A 56 3.04 14.71 -14.90
CA SER A 56 2.41 14.92 -13.60
C SER A 56 1.89 13.62 -12.97
N LYS A 57 1.44 12.65 -13.79
CA LYS A 57 0.99 11.34 -13.31
C LYS A 57 2.15 10.40 -13.02
N LEU A 58 3.25 10.51 -13.76
CA LEU A 58 4.46 9.71 -13.55
C LEU A 58 5.25 10.17 -12.32
N ALA A 59 5.45 11.48 -12.14
CA ALA A 59 6.15 12.04 -10.98
C ALA A 59 5.51 11.59 -9.66
N ASN A 60 4.18 11.65 -9.57
CA ASN A 60 3.43 11.16 -8.41
C ASN A 60 3.64 9.65 -8.15
N LYS A 61 3.87 8.85 -9.19
CA LYS A 61 4.14 7.41 -9.03
C LYS A 61 5.58 7.16 -8.59
N GLU A 62 6.53 7.95 -9.04
CA GLU A 62 7.94 7.86 -8.65
C GLU A 62 8.10 8.19 -7.16
N ASP A 63 7.46 9.25 -6.67
CA ASP A 63 7.42 9.59 -5.24
C ASP A 63 6.79 8.48 -4.38
N LEU A 64 5.71 7.88 -4.86
CA LEU A 64 5.08 6.73 -4.19
C LEU A 64 6.01 5.52 -4.14
N ILE A 65 6.71 5.21 -5.23
CA ILE A 65 7.69 4.10 -5.28
C ILE A 65 8.82 4.36 -4.28
N ASN A 66 9.35 5.57 -4.23
CA ASN A 66 10.39 5.95 -3.29
C ASN A 66 9.90 5.82 -1.84
N SER A 67 8.70 6.33 -1.53
CA SER A 67 8.09 6.19 -0.20
C SER A 67 7.89 4.72 0.21
N TYR A 68 7.46 3.86 -0.72
CA TYR A 68 7.31 2.43 -0.44
C TYR A 68 8.66 1.74 -0.27
N SER A 69 9.69 2.11 -1.04
CA SER A 69 11.05 1.61 -0.90
C SER A 69 11.62 1.92 0.49
N ASP A 70 11.47 3.16 0.96
CA ASP A 70 11.92 3.58 2.29
C ASP A 70 11.21 2.82 3.41
N LYS A 71 9.90 2.60 3.27
CA LYS A 71 9.13 1.77 4.22
C LYS A 71 9.60 0.32 4.23
N VAL A 72 9.90 -0.25 3.06
CA VAL A 72 10.43 -1.63 2.97
C VAL A 72 11.79 -1.73 3.67
N ASN A 73 12.69 -0.76 3.47
CA ASN A 73 13.99 -0.76 4.13
C ASN A 73 13.85 -0.62 5.64
N SER A 74 13.02 0.32 6.11
CA SER A 74 12.73 0.51 7.53
C SER A 74 12.16 -0.76 8.19
N ASN A 75 11.24 -1.44 7.50
CA ASN A 75 10.66 -2.69 7.99
C ASN A 75 11.69 -3.83 8.06
N LYS A 76 12.61 -3.92 7.09
CA LYS A 76 13.70 -4.91 7.12
C LYS A 76 14.60 -4.71 8.34
N GLU A 77 14.98 -3.48 8.63
CA GLU A 77 15.79 -3.17 9.81
C GLU A 77 15.06 -3.51 11.13
N LEU A 78 13.76 -3.24 11.19
CA LEU A 78 12.94 -3.58 12.36
C LEU A 78 12.86 -5.11 12.56
N ILE A 79 12.63 -5.86 11.49
CA ILE A 79 12.59 -7.33 11.52
C ILE A 79 13.93 -7.89 12.02
N GLU A 80 15.05 -7.33 11.58
CA GLU A 80 16.37 -7.80 11.99
C GLU A 80 16.62 -7.54 13.49
N LYS A 81 16.23 -6.36 14.00
CA LYS A 81 16.27 -6.06 15.44
C LYS A 81 15.42 -7.03 16.24
N GLN A 82 14.21 -7.33 15.78
CA GLN A 82 13.30 -8.26 16.44
C GLN A 82 13.85 -9.70 16.47
N LYS A 83 14.51 -10.15 15.39
CA LYS A 83 15.18 -11.46 15.37
C LYS A 83 16.26 -11.57 16.44
N ILE A 84 17.11 -10.54 16.55
CA ILE A 84 18.17 -10.49 17.58
C ILE A 84 17.56 -10.55 18.99
N GLU A 85 16.43 -9.86 19.22
CA GLU A 85 15.74 -9.89 20.51
C GLU A 85 15.15 -11.27 20.81
N ILE A 86 14.52 -11.92 19.82
CA ILE A 86 14.02 -13.30 19.95
C ILE A 86 15.15 -14.28 20.28
N GLU A 87 16.31 -14.16 19.63
CA GLU A 87 17.46 -15.02 19.94
C GLU A 87 17.95 -14.84 21.37
N LYS A 88 17.99 -13.61 21.88
CA LYS A 88 18.35 -13.33 23.29
C LYS A 88 17.34 -13.93 24.25
N LEU A 89 16.04 -13.79 23.97
CA LEU A 89 14.97 -14.37 24.79
C LEU A 89 15.04 -15.90 24.81
N ASN A 90 15.29 -16.53 23.67
CA ASN A 90 15.45 -17.99 23.58
C ASN A 90 16.63 -18.49 24.42
N LYS A 91 17.78 -17.80 24.36
CA LYS A 91 18.94 -18.12 25.22
C LYS A 91 18.62 -17.97 26.71
N SER A 92 17.90 -16.91 27.08
CA SER A 92 17.48 -16.71 28.48
C SER A 92 16.52 -17.81 28.96
N LEU A 93 15.59 -18.23 28.11
CA LEU A 93 14.67 -19.33 28.40
C LEU A 93 15.41 -20.65 28.61
N GLU A 94 16.35 -20.98 27.73
CA GLU A 94 17.18 -22.18 27.83
C GLU A 94 17.98 -22.20 29.15
N ASN A 95 18.61 -21.07 29.50
CA ASN A 95 19.33 -20.93 30.77
C ASN A 95 18.40 -21.14 31.98
N ASN A 96 17.20 -20.56 31.96
CA ASN A 96 16.22 -20.72 33.02
C ASN A 96 15.75 -22.18 33.17
N LEU A 97 15.53 -22.88 32.07
CA LEU A 97 15.18 -24.31 32.07
C LEU A 97 16.32 -25.15 32.65
N ASN A 98 17.57 -24.82 32.32
CA ASN A 98 18.73 -25.47 32.89
C ASN A 98 18.83 -25.24 34.41
N TYR A 99 18.71 -24.00 34.87
CA TYR A 99 18.69 -23.68 36.30
C TYR A 99 17.58 -24.42 37.05
N LYS A 100 16.36 -24.46 36.49
CA LYS A 100 15.25 -25.21 37.06
C LYS A 100 15.58 -26.71 37.22
N THR A 101 16.24 -27.29 36.22
CA THR A 101 16.68 -28.70 36.25
C THR A 101 17.74 -28.93 37.32
N ILE A 102 18.74 -28.05 37.41
CA ILE A 102 19.80 -28.11 38.42
C ILE A 102 19.20 -28.03 39.82
N ILE A 103 18.31 -27.07 40.07
CA ILE A 103 17.64 -26.90 41.36
C ILE A 103 16.81 -28.15 41.70
N SER A 104 16.03 -28.67 40.75
CA SER A 104 15.24 -29.88 40.99
C SER A 104 16.09 -31.09 41.35
N ASN A 105 17.25 -31.25 40.70
CA ASN A 105 18.17 -32.33 41.00
C ASN A 105 18.86 -32.16 42.36
N PHE A 106 19.15 -30.92 42.76
CA PHE A 106 19.70 -30.62 44.08
C PHE A 106 18.70 -30.98 45.19
N VAL A 107 17.45 -30.54 45.06
CA VAL A 107 16.37 -30.85 46.02
C VAL A 107 16.15 -32.36 46.15
N LYS A 108 16.15 -33.10 45.03
CA LYS A 108 16.02 -34.58 45.03
C LYS A 108 17.19 -35.32 45.66
N LYS A 109 18.37 -34.68 45.81
CA LYS A 109 19.54 -35.30 46.45
C LYS A 109 19.57 -35.08 47.96
N GLU A 110 18.97 -34.01 48.45
CA GLU A 110 18.94 -33.69 49.89
C GLU A 110 17.78 -34.35 50.65
N TRP A 111 16.79 -34.87 49.93
CA TRP A 111 15.62 -35.60 50.47
C TRP A 111 15.68 -37.07 50.09
#